data_AF-A0A8H7X4N6-F1
#
_entry.id   AF-A0A8H7X4N6-F1
#
_cell.length_a   1.000
_cell.length_b   1.000
_cell.length_c   1.000
_cell.angle_alpha   90.00
_cell.angle_beta   90.00
_cell.angle_gamma   90.00
#
_symmetry.space_group_name_H-M   'P 1'
#
loop_
_entity.id
_entity.type
_entity.pdbx_description
1 polymer ?
#
loop_
_entity_poly.entity_id
_entity_poly.type
_entity_poly.pdbx_seq_one_letter_code
_entity_poly.pdbx_strand_id
1 'polypeptide(L)'
;MIASLEIRIATLEDLPDITELVINAFETGPEWDYRYPRRHEYPEDHFNCTREPFRQTLESGGGKEDDAPVMFLATLKAGDSSTRGKPIAVAVWEHHPSNGTQPDIDTRFPTDSACETRDMNEAHSAEFNRVIFGAKKEIFDDSPGAAGFYTHLGFDNLFTLTIQEEGESEKVEAIGMELKKPQNG
;
A
#
# COMPACT_ATOMS: atom_id res chain seq x y z
N MET A 1 0.98 33.14 -9.88
CA MET A 1 0.77 31.85 -10.58
C MET A 1 0.11 30.90 -9.62
N ILE A 2 -1.08 30.38 -9.95
CA ILE A 2 -1.74 29.38 -9.12
C ILE A 2 -1.21 28.03 -9.59
N ALA A 3 -0.57 27.28 -8.68
CA ALA A 3 -0.24 25.89 -8.96
C ALA A 3 -1.53 25.08 -8.95
N SER A 4 -1.73 24.20 -9.94
CA SER A 4 -2.87 23.30 -9.97
C SER A 4 -2.50 21.93 -9.40
N LEU A 5 -3.42 21.36 -8.63
CA LEU A 5 -3.33 20.02 -8.05
C LEU A 5 -4.19 19.07 -8.89
N GLU A 6 -3.61 17.95 -9.31
CA GLU A 6 -4.29 16.92 -10.11
C GLU A 6 -4.04 15.54 -9.51
N ILE A 7 -5.09 14.72 -9.42
CA ILE A 7 -4.97 13.28 -9.11
C ILE A 7 -5.15 12.50 -10.40
N ARG A 8 -4.22 11.57 -10.68
CA ARG A 8 -4.25 10.72 -11.86
C ARG A 8 -3.66 9.35 -11.61
N ILE A 9 -3.93 8.40 -12.51
CA ILE A 9 -3.28 7.08 -12.50
C ILE A 9 -1.79 7.25 -12.88
N ALA A 10 -0.93 6.51 -12.19
CA ALA A 10 0.49 6.44 -12.46
C ALA A 10 0.78 5.67 -13.76
N THR A 11 1.87 6.01 -14.41
CA THR A 11 2.40 5.30 -15.57
C THR A 11 3.86 4.91 -15.33
N LEU A 12 4.43 4.03 -16.17
CA LEU A 12 5.84 3.64 -16.05
C LEU A 12 6.82 4.82 -16.12
N GLU A 13 6.45 5.92 -16.79
CA GLU A 13 7.26 7.13 -16.83
C GLU A 13 7.40 7.80 -15.46
N ASP A 14 6.46 7.56 -14.54
CA ASP A 14 6.47 8.13 -13.19
C ASP A 14 7.32 7.31 -12.21
N LEU A 15 7.83 6.14 -12.63
CA LEU A 15 8.54 5.19 -11.76
C LEU A 15 9.72 5.81 -10.99
N PRO A 16 10.59 6.65 -11.58
CA PRO A 16 11.68 7.29 -10.83
C PRO A 16 11.14 8.22 -9.74
N ASP A 17 10.14 9.05 -10.06
CA ASP A 17 9.54 10.00 -9.11
C ASP A 17 8.82 9.27 -7.97
N ILE A 18 8.12 8.17 -8.27
CA ILE A 18 7.47 7.31 -7.26
C ILE A 18 8.51 6.72 -6.32
N THR A 19 9.61 6.20 -6.86
CA THR A 19 10.68 5.60 -6.06
C THR A 19 11.30 6.62 -5.11
N GLU A 20 11.59 7.82 -5.61
CA GLU A 20 12.12 8.91 -4.79
C GLU A 20 11.12 9.34 -3.70
N LEU A 21 9.83 9.48 -4.04
CA LEU A 21 8.79 9.81 -3.08
C LEU A 21 8.69 8.78 -1.95
N VAL A 22 8.74 7.49 -2.29
CA VAL A 22 8.66 6.41 -1.29
C VAL A 22 9.88 6.41 -0.39
N ILE A 23 11.09 6.49 -0.95
CA ILE A 23 12.31 6.56 -0.15
C ILE A 23 12.25 7.75 0.80
N ASN A 24 11.93 8.95 0.31
CA ASN A 24 11.86 10.16 1.14
C ASN A 24 10.75 10.08 2.19
N ALA A 25 9.64 9.41 1.91
CA ALA A 25 8.53 9.26 2.85
C ALA A 25 8.90 8.36 4.05
N PHE A 26 9.73 7.33 3.82
CA PHE A 26 10.04 6.33 4.84
C PHE A 26 11.48 6.37 5.36
N GLU A 27 12.41 7.11 4.74
CA GLU A 27 13.85 7.07 5.09
C GLU A 27 14.16 7.46 6.54
N THR A 28 13.24 8.19 7.19
CA THR A 28 13.34 8.61 8.61
C THR A 28 12.63 7.66 9.57
N GLY A 29 11.91 6.66 9.06
CA GLY A 29 11.18 5.68 9.83
C GLY A 29 12.10 4.63 10.45
N PRO A 30 11.93 4.27 11.74
CA PRO A 30 12.75 3.24 12.39
C PRO A 30 12.65 1.87 11.70
N GLU A 31 11.53 1.57 11.06
CA GLU A 31 11.33 0.36 10.24
C GLU A 31 12.19 0.34 8.98
N TRP A 32 12.50 1.51 8.42
CA TRP A 32 13.35 1.65 7.25
C TRP A 32 14.82 1.53 7.64
N ASP A 33 15.22 2.12 8.78
CA ASP A 33 16.53 1.91 9.40
C ASP A 33 16.79 0.43 9.73
N TYR A 34 15.77 -0.24 10.28
CA TYR A 34 15.88 -1.64 10.66
C TYR A 34 16.12 -2.54 9.45
N ARG A 35 15.35 -2.36 8.37
CA ARG A 35 15.45 -3.18 7.15
C ARG A 35 16.66 -2.84 6.29
N TYR A 36 17.00 -1.56 6.18
CA TYR A 36 18.02 -1.04 5.26
C TYR A 36 19.13 -0.29 6.02
N PRO A 37 19.89 -0.97 6.89
CA PRO A 37 20.89 -0.32 7.73
C PRO A 37 22.07 0.27 6.92
N ARG A 38 22.31 -0.21 5.70
CA ARG A 38 23.42 0.20 4.85
C ARG A 38 22.99 1.03 3.64
N ARG A 39 21.76 1.55 3.60
CA ARG A 39 21.24 2.36 2.48
C ARG A 39 22.06 3.61 2.18
N HIS A 40 22.71 4.18 3.18
CA HIS A 40 23.59 5.34 3.01
C HIS A 40 24.97 4.96 2.44
N GLU A 41 25.39 3.70 2.62
CA GLU A 41 26.61 3.14 2.01
C GLU A 41 26.36 2.69 0.56
N TYR A 42 25.15 2.19 0.27
CA TYR A 42 24.74 1.72 -1.05
C TYR A 42 23.42 2.38 -1.51
N PRO A 43 23.43 3.69 -1.80
CA PRO A 43 22.21 4.41 -2.19
C PRO A 43 21.66 3.97 -3.55
N GLU A 44 22.53 3.55 -4.48
CA GLU A 44 22.10 3.06 -5.79
C GLU A 44 21.39 1.70 -5.68
N ASP A 45 21.91 0.80 -4.85
CA ASP A 45 21.26 -0.48 -4.56
C ASP A 45 19.90 -0.23 -3.91
N HIS A 46 19.86 0.66 -2.91
CA HIS A 46 18.61 1.01 -2.23
C HIS A 46 17.55 1.54 -3.19
N PHE A 47 17.93 2.46 -4.08
CA PHE A 47 17.03 3.01 -5.08
C PHE A 47 16.56 1.92 -6.06
N ASN A 48 17.47 1.12 -6.62
CA ASN A 48 17.13 0.10 -7.60
C ASN A 48 16.25 -1.00 -7.01
N CYS A 49 16.53 -1.44 -5.78
CA CYS A 49 15.74 -2.46 -5.09
C CYS A 49 14.37 -1.93 -4.69
N THR A 50 14.29 -0.67 -4.24
CA THR A 50 13.00 -0.03 -3.90
C THR A 50 12.15 0.20 -5.14
N ARG A 51 12.76 0.51 -6.29
CA ARG A 51 12.07 0.74 -7.57
C ARG A 51 11.34 -0.50 -8.08
N GLU A 52 11.89 -1.67 -7.82
CA GLU A 52 11.50 -2.91 -8.50
C GLU A 52 10.05 -3.35 -8.20
N PRO A 53 9.57 -3.39 -6.95
CA PRO A 53 8.16 -3.64 -6.65
C PRO A 53 7.20 -2.70 -7.38
N PHE A 54 7.52 -1.40 -7.43
CA PHE A 54 6.66 -0.42 -8.10
C PHE A 54 6.67 -0.59 -9.62
N ARG A 55 7.81 -0.98 -10.20
CA ARG A 55 7.91 -1.34 -11.62
C ARG A 55 6.97 -2.50 -11.92
N GLN A 56 7.04 -3.58 -11.14
CA GLN A 56 6.20 -4.77 -11.31
C GLN A 56 4.71 -4.43 -11.25
N THR A 57 4.29 -3.64 -10.26
CA THR A 57 2.90 -3.20 -10.14
C THR A 57 2.43 -2.32 -11.31
N LEU A 58 3.30 -1.45 -11.85
CA LEU A 58 2.96 -0.62 -13.01
C LEU A 58 2.92 -1.45 -14.31
N GLU A 59 3.75 -2.49 -14.42
CA GLU A 59 3.79 -3.41 -15.56
C GLU A 59 2.64 -4.43 -15.57
N SER A 60 2.24 -4.93 -14.39
CA SER A 60 1.06 -5.79 -14.22
C SER A 60 -0.26 -5.06 -14.51
N GLY A 61 -0.17 -3.79 -14.89
CA GLY A 61 -1.23 -3.10 -15.59
C GLY A 61 -1.73 -1.85 -14.89
N GLY A 62 -1.30 -1.53 -13.66
CA GLY A 62 -1.77 -0.34 -12.95
C GLY A 62 -3.31 -0.18 -13.00
N GLY A 63 -4.05 -1.29 -12.89
CA GLY A 63 -5.50 -1.35 -13.11
C GLY A 63 -6.00 -1.77 -14.50
N LYS A 64 -5.17 -2.40 -15.35
CA LYS A 64 -5.58 -2.95 -16.66
C LYS A 64 -6.15 -4.37 -16.60
N GLU A 65 -5.85 -5.11 -15.54
CA GLU A 65 -6.46 -6.40 -15.22
C GLU A 65 -7.32 -6.23 -13.97
N ASP A 66 -8.43 -6.96 -13.87
CA ASP A 66 -9.48 -6.75 -12.84
C ASP A 66 -8.99 -6.90 -11.39
N ASP A 67 -7.83 -7.54 -11.18
CA ASP A 67 -7.21 -7.77 -9.87
C ASP A 67 -5.83 -7.08 -9.71
N ALA A 68 -5.37 -6.30 -10.70
CA ALA A 68 -4.06 -5.64 -10.62
C ALA A 68 -4.12 -4.41 -9.69
N PRO A 69 -3.11 -4.18 -8.83
CA PRO A 69 -3.08 -2.97 -8.02
C PRO A 69 -3.05 -1.71 -8.89
N VAL A 70 -3.74 -0.67 -8.44
CA VAL A 70 -3.80 0.65 -9.09
C VAL A 70 -2.99 1.65 -8.28
N MET A 71 -2.08 2.37 -8.95
CA MET A 71 -1.37 3.48 -8.33
C MET A 71 -1.93 4.83 -8.76
N PHE A 72 -2.26 5.66 -7.79
CA PHE A 72 -2.67 7.05 -7.99
C PHE A 72 -1.57 8.01 -7.55
N LEU A 73 -1.40 9.09 -8.31
CA LEU A 73 -0.48 10.17 -8.01
C LEU A 73 -1.26 11.46 -7.81
N ALA A 74 -0.94 12.17 -6.73
CA ALA A 74 -1.22 13.60 -6.65
C ALA A 74 -0.05 14.35 -7.27
N THR A 75 -0.32 15.27 -8.18
CA THR A 75 0.70 16.02 -8.91
C THR A 75 0.48 17.52 -8.81
N LEU A 76 1.58 18.27 -8.75
CA LEU A 76 1.57 19.74 -8.83
C LEU A 76 2.05 20.20 -10.19
N LYS A 77 1.26 21.02 -10.87
CA LYS A 77 1.66 21.73 -12.10
C LYS A 77 1.96 23.19 -11.79
N ALA A 78 3.11 23.66 -12.26
CA ALA A 78 3.44 25.07 -12.21
C ALA A 78 2.67 25.81 -13.32
N GLY A 79 1.63 26.57 -12.96
CA GLY A 79 0.91 27.46 -13.87
C GLY A 79 0.47 26.81 -15.20
N ASP A 80 0.51 27.59 -16.30
CA ASP A 80 0.15 27.15 -17.66
C ASP A 80 1.19 26.22 -18.31
N SER A 81 1.99 25.50 -17.51
CA SER A 81 2.95 24.55 -18.06
C SER A 81 2.23 23.43 -18.79
N SER A 82 2.62 23.19 -20.04
CA SER A 82 2.23 22.02 -20.82
C SER A 82 2.90 20.74 -20.32
N THR A 83 3.86 20.83 -19.40
CA THR A 83 4.52 19.67 -18.82
C THR A 83 3.57 18.93 -17.88
N ARG A 84 3.75 17.60 -17.79
CA ARG A 84 3.13 16.79 -16.75
C ARG A 84 3.47 17.38 -15.37
N GLY A 85 2.51 17.31 -14.44
CA GLY A 85 2.72 17.75 -13.07
C GLY A 85 3.71 16.85 -12.34
N LYS A 86 4.54 17.43 -11.49
CA LYS A 86 5.48 16.67 -10.66
C LYS A 86 4.69 15.88 -9.62
N PRO A 87 4.88 14.55 -9.48
CA PRO A 87 4.31 13.77 -8.39
C PRO A 87 4.76 14.30 -7.03
N ILE A 88 3.82 14.40 -6.09
CA ILE A 88 4.06 14.84 -4.71
C ILE A 88 3.50 13.88 -3.66
N ALA A 89 2.65 12.94 -4.07
CA ALA A 89 2.15 11.85 -3.22
C ALA A 89 1.75 10.66 -4.10
N VAL A 90 1.80 9.47 -3.53
CA VAL A 90 1.41 8.21 -4.15
C VAL A 90 0.45 7.45 -3.25
N ALA A 91 -0.54 6.80 -3.83
CA ALA A 91 -1.41 5.83 -3.16
C ALA A 91 -1.49 4.56 -4.01
N VAL A 92 -1.41 3.40 -3.36
CA VAL A 92 -1.55 2.08 -4.00
C VAL A 92 -2.84 1.45 -3.50
N TRP A 93 -3.69 1.01 -4.43
CA TRP A 93 -4.97 0.38 -4.16
C TRP A 93 -4.92 -1.06 -4.68
N GLU A 94 -5.16 -2.02 -3.80
CA GLU A 94 -5.19 -3.45 -4.14
C GLU A 94 -6.64 -3.93 -4.07
N HIS A 95 -7.11 -4.58 -5.15
CA HIS A 95 -8.41 -5.23 -5.14
C HIS A 95 -8.23 -6.67 -4.69
N HIS A 96 -8.87 -7.03 -3.57
CA HIS A 96 -8.92 -8.41 -3.11
C HIS A 96 -10.28 -9.00 -3.48
N PRO A 97 -10.36 -9.94 -4.44
CA PRO A 97 -11.61 -10.60 -4.73
C PRO A 97 -12.05 -11.42 -3.51
N SER A 98 -13.31 -11.26 -3.13
CA SER A 98 -13.92 -11.88 -1.92
C SER A 98 -13.93 -13.41 -1.92
N ASN A 99 -13.63 -14.05 -3.06
CA ASN A 99 -13.78 -15.49 -3.26
C ASN A 99 -12.46 -16.21 -3.53
N GLY A 100 -11.32 -15.52 -3.46
CA GLY A 100 -10.00 -16.12 -3.64
C GLY A 100 -9.36 -16.49 -2.32
N THR A 101 -8.69 -17.65 -2.25
CA THR A 101 -7.62 -17.85 -1.28
C THR A 101 -6.70 -16.64 -1.40
N GLN A 102 -6.47 -15.88 -0.32
CA GLN A 102 -5.39 -14.90 -0.31
C GLN A 102 -4.18 -15.62 -0.90
N PRO A 103 -3.56 -15.13 -1.99
CA PRO A 103 -2.21 -15.59 -2.27
C PRO A 103 -1.47 -15.34 -0.96
N ASP A 104 -0.89 -16.41 -0.38
CA ASP A 104 0.03 -16.29 0.75
C ASP A 104 0.85 -15.05 0.42
N ILE A 105 0.75 -13.99 1.24
CA ILE A 105 1.44 -12.74 0.93
C ILE A 105 2.89 -13.18 0.84
N ASP A 106 3.38 -13.31 -0.39
CA ASP A 106 4.71 -13.80 -0.59
C ASP A 106 5.57 -12.66 -0.08
N THR A 107 6.06 -12.84 1.14
CA THR A 107 6.94 -11.89 1.84
C THR A 107 8.20 -11.59 1.06
N ARG A 108 8.43 -12.36 -0.01
CA ARG A 108 9.26 -11.99 -1.14
C ARG A 108 8.34 -11.19 -2.05
N PHE A 109 8.48 -9.86 -2.08
CA PHE A 109 8.40 -9.21 -3.39
C PHE A 109 9.28 -10.09 -4.28
N PRO A 110 8.73 -10.82 -5.26
CA PRO A 110 9.54 -11.72 -6.04
C PRO A 110 10.50 -10.80 -6.76
N THR A 111 11.72 -10.67 -6.25
CA THR A 111 12.80 -10.04 -6.97
C THR A 111 13.20 -11.07 -8.01
N ASP A 112 12.32 -11.30 -8.97
CA ASP A 112 12.77 -11.72 -10.27
C ASP A 112 13.73 -10.63 -10.72
N SER A 113 15.01 -11.01 -10.74
CA SER A 113 16.11 -10.35 -11.44
C SER A 113 16.79 -9.13 -10.78
N ALA A 114 18.09 -9.31 -10.50
CA ALA A 114 19.16 -8.32 -10.62
C ALA A 114 19.43 -7.29 -9.50
N CYS A 115 18.67 -7.21 -8.40
CA CYS A 115 19.05 -6.27 -7.34
C CYS A 115 20.10 -6.84 -6.38
N GLU A 116 21.27 -6.19 -6.30
CA GLU A 116 22.27 -6.46 -5.26
C GLU A 116 21.83 -5.77 -3.96
N THR A 117 21.19 -6.50 -3.05
CA THR A 117 20.59 -5.99 -1.80
C THR A 117 21.62 -5.70 -0.69
N ARG A 118 22.77 -5.08 -1.02
CA ARG A 118 23.83 -4.81 -0.03
C ARG A 118 23.43 -3.78 1.03
N ASP A 119 22.43 -2.97 0.73
CA ASP A 119 21.81 -2.00 1.62
C ASP A 119 20.94 -2.65 2.70
N MET A 120 20.35 -3.81 2.39
CA MET A 120 19.34 -4.51 3.17
C MET A 120 19.95 -5.57 4.08
N ASN A 121 19.36 -5.72 5.28
CA ASN A 121 19.57 -6.89 6.11
C ASN A 121 18.40 -7.86 5.90
N GLU A 122 18.65 -8.99 5.22
CA GLU A 122 17.63 -9.97 4.87
C GLU A 122 16.90 -10.54 6.09
N ALA A 123 17.60 -10.79 7.19
CA ALA A 123 17.00 -11.32 8.41
C ALA A 123 16.05 -10.29 9.05
N HIS A 124 16.42 -9.00 9.03
CA HIS A 124 15.56 -7.93 9.54
C HIS A 124 14.33 -7.74 8.65
N SER A 125 14.49 -7.75 7.33
CA SER A 125 13.36 -7.67 6.40
C SER A 125 12.41 -8.86 6.55
N ALA A 126 12.94 -10.08 6.70
CA ALA A 126 12.13 -11.27 6.93
C ALA A 126 11.34 -11.17 8.25
N GLU A 127 11.97 -10.74 9.34
CA GLU A 127 11.29 -10.59 10.63
C GLU A 127 10.26 -9.46 10.62
N PHE A 128 10.58 -8.32 10.00
CA PHE A 128 9.63 -7.22 9.83
C PHE A 128 8.38 -7.67 9.07
N ASN A 129 8.58 -8.36 7.94
CA ASN A 129 7.48 -8.90 7.15
C ASN A 129 6.67 -9.93 7.96
N ARG A 130 7.33 -10.85 8.69
CA ARG A 130 6.66 -11.83 9.55
C ARG A 130 5.75 -11.15 10.58
N VAL A 131 6.23 -10.08 11.23
CA VAL A 131 5.46 -9.35 12.25
C VAL A 131 4.30 -8.58 11.63
N ILE A 132 4.54 -7.78 10.58
CA ILE A 132 3.50 -6.95 9.97
C ILE A 132 2.40 -7.80 9.31
N PHE A 133 2.77 -8.85 8.57
CA PHE A 133 1.77 -9.73 7.95
C PHE A 133 1.08 -10.64 8.96
N GLY A 134 1.80 -11.10 10.00
CA GLY A 134 1.19 -11.79 11.12
C GLY A 134 0.13 -10.92 11.82
N ALA A 135 0.45 -9.65 12.08
CA ALA A 135 -0.48 -8.70 12.68
C ALA A 135 -1.65 -8.37 11.73
N LYS A 136 -1.41 -8.21 10.41
CA LYS A 136 -2.48 -8.04 9.43
C LYS A 136 -3.47 -9.20 9.51
N LYS A 137 -2.95 -10.43 9.45
CA LYS A 137 -3.76 -11.63 9.52
C LYS A 137 -4.57 -11.70 10.82
N GLU A 138 -3.91 -11.53 11.96
CA GLU A 138 -4.57 -11.62 13.27
C GLU A 138 -5.60 -10.51 13.51
N ILE A 139 -5.32 -9.28 13.08
CA ILE A 139 -6.13 -8.09 13.41
C ILE A 139 -7.20 -7.81 12.35
N PHE A 140 -6.92 -8.04 11.07
CA PHE A 140 -7.78 -7.63 9.97
C PHE A 140 -8.44 -8.79 9.22
N ASP A 141 -7.74 -9.92 9.06
CA ASP A 141 -8.25 -11.03 8.25
C ASP A 141 -9.00 -12.07 9.11
N ASP A 142 -8.44 -12.45 10.27
CA ASP A 142 -8.95 -13.51 11.16
C ASP A 142 -9.77 -12.96 12.36
N SER A 143 -9.91 -11.64 12.46
CA SER A 143 -10.70 -10.95 13.48
C SER A 143 -11.83 -10.18 12.78
N PRO A 144 -12.98 -9.92 13.44
CA PRO A 144 -13.95 -8.91 12.95
C PRO A 144 -13.37 -7.48 12.87
N GLY A 145 -12.04 -7.33 12.96
CA GLY A 145 -11.26 -6.15 13.29
C GLY A 145 -11.22 -5.04 12.25
N ALA A 146 -11.84 -5.22 11.08
CA ALA A 146 -12.28 -4.07 10.29
C ALA A 146 -13.13 -3.13 11.17
N ALA A 147 -14.11 -3.65 11.92
CA ALA A 147 -14.96 -2.82 12.77
C ALA A 147 -14.20 -2.16 13.93
N GLY A 148 -13.20 -2.83 14.51
CA GLY A 148 -12.36 -2.24 15.56
C GLY A 148 -11.54 -1.06 15.04
N PHE A 149 -10.95 -1.20 13.86
CA PHE A 149 -10.21 -0.12 13.19
C PHE A 149 -11.10 1.06 12.82
N TYR A 150 -12.25 0.82 12.18
CA TYR A 150 -13.16 1.90 11.79
C TYR A 150 -13.80 2.60 13.01
N THR A 151 -14.06 1.86 14.09
CA THR A 151 -14.47 2.47 15.37
C THR A 151 -13.38 3.40 15.92
N HIS A 152 -12.11 3.01 15.85
CA HIS A 152 -10.99 3.87 16.25
C HIS A 152 -10.88 5.13 15.39
N LEU A 153 -11.17 5.02 14.08
CA LEU A 153 -11.20 6.16 13.14
C LEU A 153 -12.46 7.04 13.28
N GLY A 154 -13.34 6.77 14.24
CA GLY A 154 -14.52 7.60 14.53
C GLY A 154 -15.76 7.27 13.70
N PHE A 155 -15.82 6.09 13.07
CA PHE A 155 -17.05 5.58 12.47
C PHE A 155 -17.93 4.94 13.56
N ASP A 156 -19.24 5.14 13.46
CA ASP A 156 -20.22 4.42 14.26
C ASP A 156 -20.60 3.12 13.56
N ASN A 157 -20.67 2.03 14.33
CA ASN A 157 -21.31 0.79 13.87
C ASN A 157 -22.82 0.99 13.86
N LEU A 158 -23.43 0.91 12.68
CA LEU A 158 -24.87 1.04 12.48
C LEU A 158 -25.58 -0.30 12.65
N PHE A 159 -25.00 -1.40 12.17
CA PHE A 159 -25.52 -2.75 12.35
C PHE A 159 -24.46 -3.80 12.04
N THR A 160 -24.61 -4.97 12.66
CA THR A 160 -23.90 -6.20 12.30
C THR A 160 -24.93 -7.20 11.77
N LEU A 161 -24.69 -7.72 10.57
CA LEU A 161 -25.48 -8.78 9.94
C LEU A 161 -24.64 -10.06 9.92
N THR A 162 -25.09 -11.08 10.63
CA THR A 162 -24.51 -12.42 10.53
C THR A 162 -25.20 -13.17 9.40
N ILE A 163 -24.42 -13.53 8.38
CA ILE A 163 -24.86 -14.35 7.25
C ILE A 163 -24.30 -15.76 7.48
N GLN A 164 -25.18 -16.74 7.49
CA GLN A 164 -24.84 -18.15 7.64
C GLN A 164 -25.78 -18.97 6.75
N GLU A 165 -25.23 -19.77 5.84
CA GLU A 165 -26.03 -20.69 5.02
C GLU A 165 -26.44 -21.93 5.81
N GLU A 166 -27.63 -22.47 5.49
CA GLU A 166 -28.19 -23.61 6.20
C GLU A 166 -27.39 -24.88 5.90
N GLY A 167 -26.67 -25.37 6.91
CA GLY A 167 -25.82 -26.56 6.81
C GLY A 167 -24.33 -26.28 6.91
N GLU A 168 -23.90 -25.02 6.93
CA GLU A 168 -22.49 -24.65 7.08
C GLU A 168 -22.14 -24.21 8.51
N SER A 169 -20.92 -24.56 8.95
CA SER A 169 -20.37 -24.15 10.24
C SER A 169 -19.76 -22.74 10.22
N GLU A 170 -19.45 -22.24 9.04
CA GLU A 170 -18.83 -20.93 8.84
C GLU A 170 -19.90 -19.84 8.84
N LYS A 171 -19.53 -18.66 9.32
CA LYS A 171 -20.39 -17.47 9.35
C LYS A 171 -19.60 -16.28 8.86
N VAL A 172 -20.26 -15.40 8.14
CA VAL A 172 -19.69 -14.12 7.72
C VAL A 172 -20.44 -13.01 8.43
N GLU A 173 -19.71 -12.10 9.06
CA GLU A 173 -20.29 -10.89 9.65
C GLU A 173 -20.07 -9.71 8.71
N ALA A 174 -21.16 -9.12 8.21
CA ALA A 174 -21.14 -7.86 7.49
C ALA A 174 -21.47 -6.73 8.46
N ILE A 175 -20.65 -5.68 8.50
CA ILE A 175 -20.81 -4.57 9.44
C ILE A 175 -21.05 -3.28 8.64
N GLY A 176 -22.22 -2.68 8.84
CA GLY A 176 -22.55 -1.37 8.28
C GLY A 176 -22.01 -0.26 9.18
N MET A 177 -21.24 0.67 8.63
CA MET A 177 -20.58 1.74 9.39
C MET A 177 -20.81 3.11 8.74
N GLU A 178 -20.98 4.16 9.55
CA GLU A 178 -21.10 5.55 9.11
C GLU A 178 -20.06 6.43 9.78
N LEU A 179 -19.42 7.31 9.01
CA LEU A 179 -18.49 8.31 9.55
C LEU A 179 -19.27 9.35 10.37
N LYS A 180 -18.91 9.55 11.65
CA LYS A 180 -19.53 10.59 12.48
C LYS A 180 -19.46 11.95 11.80
N LYS A 181 -20.62 12.56 11.52
CA LYS A 181 -20.65 13.96 11.12
C LYS A 181 -20.10 14.82 12.26
N PRO A 182 -19.26 15.82 11.97
CA PRO A 182 -18.76 16.72 13.00
C PRO A 182 -19.95 17.41 13.68
N GLN A 183 -19.97 17.39 15.01
CA GLN A 183 -20.94 18.19 15.76
C GLN A 183 -20.58 19.66 15.55
N ASN A 184 -21.34 20.35 14.71
CA ASN A 184 -21.25 21.80 14.59
C ASN A 184 -21.61 22.40 15.95
N GLY A 185 -20.60 22.97 16.63
CA GLY A 185 -20.78 23.86 17.77
C GLY A 185 -21.25 25.24 17.37
#